data_AF-A0A671PH93-F1
#
_entry.id   AF-A0A671PH93-F1
#
_cell.length_a   1.000
_cell.length_b   1.000
_cell.length_c   1.000
_cell.angle_alpha   90.00
_cell.angle_beta   90.00
_cell.angle_gamma   90.00
#
_symmetry.space_group_name_H-M   'P 1'
#
loop_
_entity.id
_entity.type
_entity.pdbx_description
1 polymer ?
#
loop_
_entity_poly.entity_id
_entity_poly.type
_entity_poly.pdbx_seq_one_letter_code
_entity_poly.pdbx_strand_id
1 'polypeptide(L)'
;MEKSAKTRLAALESLRLGFSSRVLYEFLLERRFTISDCLERSLRKGGGEEQAAAATVCALLCMQLGGGVEGEEGFKMLRPILSSILIDSCASLSARQSCARALGMCCYVHLPHLHACLESSEVNFRIAVGETIALLYELGRDIDQEFEYEDCNALCDSLKSLATDGNKHRAKNDRRKQRSIFREVLHYIENEDFTEEKIQFGIEVIYIDGWMRRKIYDAFKEVLESGVRHHLQFNPLLRDIFGLGPPLILDASVKASRISRTERHLFNSAAFKARTKLRNKVRDKRADVM
;
A
#
# COMPACT_ATOMS: atom_id res chain seq x y z
N MET A 1 -36.05 -4.56 -3.80
CA MET A 1 -35.00 -5.23 -4.59
C MET A 1 -35.64 -6.33 -5.42
N GLU A 2 -35.25 -6.43 -6.69
CA GLU A 2 -35.79 -7.39 -7.66
C GLU A 2 -35.33 -8.84 -7.32
N LYS A 3 -36.16 -9.86 -7.60
CA LYS A 3 -35.93 -11.25 -7.13
C LYS A 3 -35.01 -12.06 -8.06
N SER A 4 -34.97 -11.76 -9.35
CA SER A 4 -34.13 -12.41 -10.36
C SER A 4 -32.67 -11.96 -10.30
N ALA A 5 -31.76 -12.92 -10.09
CA ALA A 5 -30.32 -12.65 -10.10
C ALA A 5 -29.84 -12.02 -11.42
N LYS A 6 -30.39 -12.48 -12.56
CA LYS A 6 -30.04 -11.95 -13.88
C LYS A 6 -30.42 -10.47 -14.03
N THR A 7 -31.58 -10.08 -13.51
CA THR A 7 -32.06 -8.70 -13.59
C THR A 7 -31.27 -7.81 -12.65
N ARG A 8 -30.92 -8.29 -11.44
CA ARG A 8 -30.04 -7.56 -10.51
C ARG A 8 -28.66 -7.32 -11.13
N LEU A 9 -28.05 -8.33 -11.72
CA LEU A 9 -26.75 -8.20 -12.39
C LEU A 9 -26.80 -7.19 -13.55
N ALA A 10 -27.82 -7.28 -14.42
CA ALA A 10 -27.99 -6.33 -15.52
C ALA A 10 -28.19 -4.88 -15.03
N ALA A 11 -28.90 -4.70 -13.90
CA ALA A 11 -29.07 -3.39 -13.28
C ALA A 11 -27.75 -2.85 -12.73
N LEU A 12 -26.95 -3.68 -12.04
CA LEU A 12 -25.62 -3.29 -11.55
C LEU A 12 -24.68 -2.90 -12.69
N GLU A 13 -24.70 -3.63 -13.80
CA GLU A 13 -23.93 -3.29 -15.00
C GLU A 13 -24.37 -1.97 -15.63
N SER A 14 -25.68 -1.72 -15.66
CA SER A 14 -26.22 -0.44 -16.13
C SER A 14 -25.82 0.73 -15.23
N LEU A 15 -25.85 0.53 -13.91
CA LEU A 15 -25.36 1.51 -12.94
C LEU A 15 -23.86 1.76 -13.10
N ARG A 16 -23.07 0.70 -13.30
CA ARG A 16 -21.62 0.81 -13.56
C ARG A 16 -21.36 1.68 -14.79
N LEU A 17 -22.06 1.44 -15.90
CA LEU A 17 -21.94 2.25 -17.12
C LEU A 17 -22.40 3.69 -16.90
N GLY A 18 -23.51 3.90 -16.18
CA GLY A 18 -24.02 5.23 -15.87
C GLY A 18 -23.05 6.05 -15.01
N PHE A 19 -22.54 5.46 -13.94
CA PHE A 19 -21.64 6.14 -12.99
C PHE A 19 -20.21 6.29 -13.52
N SER A 20 -19.76 5.43 -14.43
CA SER A 20 -18.44 5.62 -15.07
C SER A 20 -18.46 6.68 -16.18
N SER A 21 -19.60 6.88 -16.85
CA SER A 21 -19.68 7.79 -17.99
C SER A 21 -20.07 9.23 -17.62
N ARG A 22 -20.68 9.45 -16.45
CA ARG A 22 -21.20 10.77 -16.04
C ARG A 22 -21.04 11.01 -14.54
N VAL A 23 -20.72 12.24 -14.18
CA VAL A 23 -20.77 12.72 -12.79
C VAL A 23 -22.22 13.03 -12.43
N LEU A 24 -22.76 12.33 -11.43
CA LEU A 24 -24.17 12.38 -11.02
C LEU A 24 -24.28 12.76 -9.53
N TYR A 25 -23.45 13.70 -9.07
CA TYR A 25 -23.29 14.03 -7.64
C TYR A 25 -24.61 14.28 -6.91
N GLU A 26 -25.42 15.24 -7.36
CA GLU A 26 -26.71 15.58 -6.71
C GLU A 26 -27.67 14.37 -6.63
N PHE A 27 -27.77 13.60 -7.72
CA PHE A 27 -28.61 12.41 -7.77
C PHE A 27 -28.17 11.35 -6.75
N LEU A 28 -26.86 11.13 -6.65
CA LEU A 28 -26.28 10.16 -5.72
C LEU A 28 -26.37 10.63 -4.28
N LEU A 29 -26.16 11.92 -4.02
CA LEU A 29 -26.25 12.52 -2.69
C LEU A 29 -27.62 12.27 -2.06
N GLU A 30 -28.69 12.47 -2.83
CA GLU A 30 -30.08 12.23 -2.42
C GLU A 30 -30.41 10.74 -2.19
N ARG A 31 -29.76 9.83 -2.93
CA ARG A 31 -30.12 8.40 -2.98
C ARG A 31 -29.08 7.47 -2.36
N ARG A 32 -28.01 8.01 -1.77
CA ARG A 32 -26.84 7.25 -1.28
C ARG A 32 -27.21 6.12 -0.33
N PHE A 33 -28.17 6.32 0.56
CA PHE A 33 -28.61 5.29 1.50
C PHE A 33 -29.34 4.14 0.81
N THR A 34 -30.24 4.44 -0.11
CA THR A 34 -30.97 3.42 -0.86
C THR A 34 -30.05 2.63 -1.78
N ILE A 35 -29.12 3.32 -2.45
CA ILE A 35 -28.11 2.66 -3.30
C ILE A 35 -27.21 1.78 -2.43
N SER A 36 -26.73 2.27 -1.28
CA SER A 36 -25.87 1.51 -0.38
C SER A 36 -26.56 0.27 0.20
N ASP A 37 -27.82 0.35 0.63
CA ASP A 37 -28.60 -0.83 1.06
C ASP A 37 -28.77 -1.86 -0.07
N CYS A 38 -28.92 -1.39 -1.31
CA CYS A 38 -28.97 -2.28 -2.47
C CYS A 38 -27.62 -2.95 -2.75
N LEU A 39 -26.52 -2.22 -2.63
CA LEU A 39 -25.17 -2.77 -2.80
C LEU A 39 -24.85 -3.77 -1.68
N GLU A 40 -25.18 -3.45 -0.42
CA GLU A 40 -25.00 -4.35 0.72
C GLU A 40 -25.67 -5.70 0.48
N ARG A 41 -26.93 -5.71 0.07
CA ARG A 41 -27.66 -6.97 -0.15
C ARG A 41 -27.09 -7.76 -1.33
N SER A 42 -26.66 -7.08 -2.40
CA SER A 42 -26.03 -7.72 -3.57
C SER A 42 -24.68 -8.33 -3.20
N LEU A 43 -23.89 -7.65 -2.37
CA LEU A 43 -22.61 -8.15 -1.86
C LEU A 43 -22.81 -9.35 -0.91
N ARG A 44 -23.81 -9.30 -0.02
CA ARG A 44 -24.05 -10.37 0.96
C ARG A 44 -24.68 -11.63 0.36
N LYS A 45 -25.60 -11.48 -0.61
CA LYS A 45 -26.46 -12.58 -1.09
C LYS A 45 -26.28 -12.89 -2.58
N GLY A 46 -25.57 -12.06 -3.32
CA GLY A 46 -25.33 -12.26 -4.75
C GLY A 46 -24.33 -13.38 -5.02
N GLY A 47 -24.40 -13.93 -6.23
CA GLY A 47 -23.35 -14.82 -6.75
C GLY A 47 -22.07 -14.04 -7.10
N GLY A 48 -21.00 -14.74 -7.46
CA GLY A 48 -19.67 -14.12 -7.68
C GLY A 48 -19.67 -12.94 -8.67
N GLU A 49 -20.37 -13.07 -9.80
CA GLU A 49 -20.50 -11.98 -10.79
C GLU A 49 -21.31 -10.78 -10.25
N GLU A 50 -22.38 -11.04 -9.50
CA GLU A 50 -23.20 -10.01 -8.86
C GLU A 50 -22.40 -9.26 -7.78
N GLN A 51 -21.63 -9.99 -6.97
CA GLN A 51 -20.75 -9.42 -5.96
C GLN A 51 -19.64 -8.56 -6.61
N ALA A 52 -19.04 -9.03 -7.70
CA ALA A 52 -18.02 -8.28 -8.43
C ALA A 52 -18.56 -6.96 -9.02
N ALA A 53 -19.72 -7.02 -9.66
CA ALA A 53 -20.39 -5.84 -10.19
C ALA A 53 -20.79 -4.86 -9.07
N ALA A 54 -21.35 -5.38 -7.96
CA ALA A 54 -21.73 -4.56 -6.81
C ALA A 54 -20.52 -3.88 -6.15
N ALA A 55 -19.39 -4.57 -6.01
CA ALA A 55 -18.15 -3.98 -5.51
C ALA A 55 -17.66 -2.83 -6.42
N THR A 56 -17.74 -3.02 -7.74
CA THR A 56 -17.36 -1.98 -8.71
C THR A 56 -18.27 -0.76 -8.62
N VAL A 57 -19.59 -0.96 -8.51
CA VAL A 57 -20.55 0.15 -8.35
C VAL A 57 -20.35 0.87 -7.01
N CYS A 58 -19.98 0.15 -5.94
CA CYS A 58 -19.60 0.75 -4.66
C CYS A 58 -18.41 1.69 -4.82
N ALA A 59 -17.36 1.28 -5.55
CA ALA A 59 -16.20 2.12 -5.79
C ALA A 59 -16.59 3.40 -6.53
N LEU A 60 -17.41 3.28 -7.60
CA LEU A 60 -17.91 4.42 -8.37
C LEU A 60 -18.77 5.37 -7.52
N LEU A 61 -19.62 4.83 -6.65
CA LEU A 61 -20.43 5.62 -5.72
C LEU A 61 -19.53 6.44 -4.78
N CYS A 62 -18.53 5.81 -4.16
CA CYS A 62 -17.60 6.49 -3.26
C CYS A 62 -16.76 7.54 -4.01
N MET A 63 -16.29 7.24 -5.23
CA MET A 63 -15.54 8.21 -6.05
C MET A 63 -16.38 9.44 -6.38
N GLN A 64 -17.65 9.28 -6.73
CA GLN A 64 -18.50 10.42 -7.06
C GLN A 64 -18.93 11.22 -5.84
N LEU A 65 -19.17 10.58 -4.69
CA LEU A 65 -19.55 11.29 -3.46
C LEU A 65 -18.36 11.99 -2.78
N GLY A 66 -17.13 11.58 -3.09
CA GLY A 66 -15.92 12.17 -2.54
C GLY A 66 -15.65 11.78 -1.09
N GLY A 67 -14.60 12.35 -0.49
CA GLY A 67 -14.11 11.97 0.83
C GLY A 67 -14.84 12.63 2.00
N GLY A 68 -15.92 13.37 1.72
CA GLY A 68 -16.73 14.03 2.74
C GLY A 68 -17.55 13.05 3.58
N VAL A 69 -18.26 13.59 4.59
CA VAL A 69 -19.10 12.82 5.52
C VAL A 69 -20.03 11.87 4.76
N GLU A 70 -20.57 12.34 3.64
CA GLU A 70 -21.60 11.65 2.87
C GLU A 70 -21.07 10.41 2.15
N GLY A 71 -19.83 10.49 1.64
CA GLY A 71 -19.13 9.36 1.02
C GLY A 71 -18.62 8.37 2.08
N GLU A 72 -18.18 8.88 3.24
CA GLU A 72 -17.69 8.06 4.35
C GLU A 72 -18.81 7.22 4.98
N GLU A 73 -20.02 7.78 5.15
CA GLU A 73 -21.18 7.05 5.69
C GLU A 73 -21.54 5.81 4.86
N GLY A 74 -21.59 5.97 3.53
CA GLY A 74 -21.85 4.85 2.61
C GLY A 74 -20.75 3.80 2.64
N PHE A 75 -19.48 4.25 2.64
CA PHE A 75 -18.35 3.33 2.69
C PHE A 75 -18.28 2.57 4.03
N LYS A 76 -18.57 3.22 5.15
CA LYS A 76 -18.58 2.60 6.49
C LYS A 76 -19.56 1.42 6.57
N MET A 77 -20.69 1.50 5.87
CA MET A 77 -21.66 0.40 5.76
C MET A 77 -21.14 -0.78 4.92
N LEU A 78 -20.49 -0.48 3.79
CA LEU A 78 -20.10 -1.50 2.80
C LEU A 78 -18.72 -2.13 3.09
N ARG A 79 -17.81 -1.38 3.74
CA ARG A 79 -16.43 -1.80 4.05
C ARG A 79 -16.32 -3.15 4.76
N PRO A 80 -17.11 -3.46 5.82
CA PRO A 80 -17.01 -4.76 6.49
C PRO A 80 -17.33 -5.93 5.56
N ILE A 81 -18.29 -5.74 4.64
CA ILE A 81 -18.73 -6.78 3.71
C ILE A 81 -17.68 -7.01 2.62
N LEU A 82 -17.18 -5.92 2.02
CA LEU A 82 -16.10 -5.98 1.04
C LEU A 82 -14.85 -6.66 1.62
N SER A 83 -14.50 -6.30 2.87
CA SER A 83 -13.35 -6.90 3.58
C SER A 83 -13.56 -8.39 3.84
N SER A 84 -14.77 -8.78 4.24
CA SER A 84 -15.12 -10.19 4.45
C SER A 84 -15.02 -11.00 3.17
N ILE A 85 -15.52 -10.48 2.04
CA ILE A 85 -15.45 -11.17 0.75
C ILE A 85 -13.99 -11.29 0.29
N LEU A 86 -13.19 -10.23 0.45
CA LEU A 86 -11.78 -10.21 0.06
C LEU A 86 -10.97 -11.37 0.67
N ILE A 87 -11.15 -11.61 1.97
CA ILE A 87 -10.40 -12.61 2.73
C ILE A 87 -11.02 -14.01 2.69
N ASP A 88 -12.25 -14.15 2.18
CA ASP A 88 -12.93 -15.43 2.07
C ASP A 88 -12.31 -16.29 0.95
N SER A 89 -11.64 -17.38 1.33
CA SER A 89 -11.04 -18.32 0.38
C SER A 89 -12.07 -19.05 -0.49
N CYS A 90 -13.33 -19.13 -0.04
CA CYS A 90 -14.43 -19.77 -0.76
C CYS A 90 -15.15 -18.81 -1.71
N ALA A 91 -14.94 -17.50 -1.57
CA ALA A 91 -15.50 -16.52 -2.49
C ALA A 91 -14.83 -16.61 -3.87
N SER A 92 -15.60 -16.31 -4.91
CA SER A 92 -15.08 -16.32 -6.29
C SER A 92 -13.91 -15.33 -6.46
N LEU A 93 -12.93 -15.68 -7.28
CA LEU A 93 -11.75 -14.85 -7.51
C LEU A 93 -12.12 -13.46 -8.05
N SER A 94 -13.12 -13.38 -8.95
CA SER A 94 -13.61 -12.12 -9.51
C SER A 94 -14.24 -11.20 -8.46
N ALA A 95 -15.02 -11.76 -7.52
CA ALA A 95 -15.59 -11.01 -6.41
C ALA A 95 -14.48 -10.49 -5.48
N ARG A 96 -13.53 -11.35 -5.10
CA ARG A 96 -12.38 -10.98 -4.24
C ARG A 96 -11.56 -9.85 -4.85
N GLN A 97 -11.22 -9.98 -6.14
CA GLN A 97 -10.46 -8.98 -6.89
C GLN A 97 -11.21 -7.64 -6.97
N SER A 98 -12.52 -7.67 -7.24
CA SER A 98 -13.33 -6.46 -7.32
C SER A 98 -13.51 -5.80 -5.95
N CYS A 99 -13.66 -6.58 -4.87
CA CYS A 99 -13.68 -6.07 -3.51
C CYS A 99 -12.33 -5.46 -3.09
N ALA A 100 -11.21 -6.07 -3.48
CA ALA A 100 -9.87 -5.51 -3.27
C ALA A 100 -9.74 -4.13 -3.91
N ARG A 101 -10.10 -4.03 -5.20
CA ARG A 101 -10.09 -2.78 -5.95
C ARG A 101 -11.01 -1.74 -5.32
N ALA A 102 -12.24 -2.12 -4.97
CA ALA A 102 -13.19 -1.22 -4.36
C ALA A 102 -12.70 -0.65 -3.02
N LEU A 103 -12.15 -1.50 -2.14
CA LEU A 103 -11.54 -1.05 -0.88
C LEU A 103 -10.36 -0.11 -1.12
N GLY A 104 -9.48 -0.43 -2.08
CA GLY A 104 -8.36 0.44 -2.46
C GLY A 104 -8.82 1.80 -2.96
N MET A 105 -9.77 1.82 -3.90
CA MET A 105 -10.33 3.05 -4.48
C MET A 105 -11.08 3.89 -3.44
N CYS A 106 -11.89 3.27 -2.57
CA CYS A 106 -12.58 4.02 -1.52
C CYS A 106 -11.60 4.62 -0.49
N CYS A 107 -10.49 3.94 -0.19
CA CYS A 107 -9.41 4.53 0.60
C CYS A 107 -8.72 5.70 -0.14
N TYR A 108 -8.63 5.63 -1.47
CA TYR A 108 -8.07 6.71 -2.30
C TYR A 108 -8.92 7.99 -2.30
N VAL A 109 -10.25 7.89 -2.21
CA VAL A 109 -11.13 9.07 -2.12
C VAL A 109 -10.81 9.96 -0.91
N HIS A 110 -10.10 9.43 0.09
CA HIS A 110 -9.61 10.20 1.23
C HIS A 110 -8.25 10.89 0.99
N LEU A 111 -7.62 10.80 -0.20
CA LEU A 111 -6.32 11.41 -0.48
C LEU A 111 -6.32 12.94 -0.22
N PRO A 112 -7.33 13.74 -0.63
CA PRO A 112 -7.37 15.16 -0.27
C PRO A 112 -7.37 15.41 1.25
N HIS A 113 -8.07 14.55 2.01
CA HIS A 113 -8.11 14.63 3.48
C HIS A 113 -6.76 14.23 4.09
N LEU A 114 -6.11 13.21 3.53
CA LEU A 114 -4.76 12.81 3.93
C LEU A 114 -3.74 13.90 3.60
N HIS A 115 -3.86 14.57 2.46
CA HIS A 115 -3.02 15.71 2.11
C HIS A 115 -3.17 16.82 3.16
N ALA A 116 -4.40 17.20 3.53
CA ALA A 116 -4.61 18.16 4.62
C ALA A 116 -4.02 17.69 5.97
N CYS A 117 -4.06 16.38 6.26
CA CYS A 117 -3.44 15.82 7.47
C CYS A 117 -1.91 15.97 7.54
N LEU A 118 -1.23 16.24 6.42
CA LEU A 118 0.20 16.54 6.39
C LEU A 118 0.55 17.86 7.12
N GLU A 119 -0.43 18.72 7.39
CA GLU A 119 -0.23 19.98 8.14
C GLU A 119 -0.31 19.81 9.66
N SER A 120 -0.69 18.63 10.16
CA SER A 120 -0.80 18.33 11.60
C SER A 120 0.48 18.69 12.37
N SER A 121 0.37 19.05 13.66
CA SER A 121 1.53 19.30 14.53
C SER A 121 2.32 18.03 14.88
N GLU A 122 1.65 16.87 14.87
CA GLU A 122 2.19 15.59 15.33
C GLU A 122 3.05 14.88 14.26
N VAL A 123 4.34 14.69 14.56
CA VAL A 123 5.30 14.13 13.59
C VAL A 123 4.95 12.70 13.18
N ASN A 124 4.61 11.84 14.15
CA ASN A 124 4.30 10.44 13.87
C ASN A 124 3.02 10.31 13.04
N PHE A 125 2.04 11.17 13.28
CA PHE A 125 0.82 11.21 12.47
C PHE A 125 1.11 11.63 11.03
N ARG A 126 1.89 12.72 10.82
CA ARG A 126 2.33 13.12 9.47
C ARG A 126 3.07 12.00 8.76
N ILE A 127 4.00 11.32 9.45
CA ILE A 127 4.72 10.17 8.89
C ILE A 127 3.72 9.08 8.44
N ALA A 128 2.81 8.66 9.31
CA ALA A 128 1.84 7.62 8.98
C ALA A 128 0.98 8.02 7.77
N VAL A 129 0.55 9.28 7.69
CA VAL A 129 -0.19 9.85 6.56
C VAL A 129 0.65 9.82 5.28
N GLY A 130 1.89 10.29 5.30
CA GLY A 130 2.77 10.31 4.12
C GLY A 130 3.03 8.91 3.56
N GLU A 131 3.26 7.93 4.43
CA GLU A 131 3.43 6.53 3.99
C GLU A 131 2.13 5.91 3.49
N THR A 132 0.98 6.34 4.02
CA THR A 132 -0.34 5.92 3.53
C THR A 132 -0.60 6.48 2.15
N ILE A 133 -0.26 7.75 1.91
CA ILE A 133 -0.34 8.36 0.57
C ILE A 133 0.54 7.59 -0.41
N ALA A 134 1.78 7.25 -0.05
CA ALA A 134 2.66 6.46 -0.91
C ALA A 134 2.08 5.07 -1.25
N LEU A 135 1.49 4.38 -0.26
CA LEU A 135 0.77 3.12 -0.48
C LEU A 135 -0.42 3.31 -1.44
N LEU A 136 -1.18 4.40 -1.32
CA LEU A 136 -2.29 4.68 -2.24
C LEU A 136 -1.81 4.94 -3.67
N TYR A 137 -0.66 5.61 -3.84
CA TYR A 137 -0.03 5.76 -5.15
C TYR A 137 0.42 4.42 -5.75
N GLU A 138 1.02 3.54 -4.94
CA GLU A 138 1.36 2.17 -5.36
C GLU A 138 0.14 1.40 -5.84
N LEU A 139 -0.90 1.34 -5.01
CA LEU A 139 -2.12 0.63 -5.36
C LEU A 139 -2.86 1.25 -6.56
N GLY A 140 -2.81 2.58 -6.70
CA GLY A 140 -3.36 3.29 -7.85
C GLY A 140 -2.65 2.92 -9.15
N ARG A 141 -1.30 2.97 -9.14
CA ARG A 141 -0.45 2.64 -10.30
C ARG A 141 -0.49 1.18 -10.70
N ASP A 142 -0.69 0.27 -9.73
CA ASP A 142 -0.92 -1.16 -9.99
C ASP A 142 -2.24 -1.42 -10.76
N ILE A 143 -3.23 -0.53 -10.62
CA ILE A 143 -4.52 -0.63 -11.32
C ILE A 143 -4.46 0.09 -12.67
N ASP A 144 -3.89 1.29 -12.68
CA ASP A 144 -3.74 2.15 -13.84
C ASP A 144 -2.34 2.78 -13.84
N GLN A 145 -1.48 2.37 -14.76
CA GLN A 145 -0.10 2.84 -14.81
C GLN A 145 0.00 4.35 -15.08
N GLU A 146 -1.02 4.96 -15.68
CA GLU A 146 -1.08 6.42 -15.92
C GLU A 146 -1.70 7.19 -14.75
N PHE A 147 -1.90 6.53 -13.60
CA PHE A 147 -2.50 7.14 -12.43
C PHE A 147 -1.74 8.38 -11.95
N GLU A 148 -2.47 9.49 -11.87
CA GLU A 148 -2.00 10.76 -11.33
C GLU A 148 -3.08 11.41 -10.47
N TYR A 149 -2.68 11.96 -9.32
CA TYR A 149 -3.59 12.71 -8.45
C TYR A 149 -3.76 14.15 -8.97
N GLU A 150 -4.99 14.65 -9.01
CA GLU A 150 -5.31 15.99 -9.56
C GLU A 150 -4.46 17.12 -8.91
N ASP A 151 -4.24 17.08 -7.60
CA ASP A 151 -3.41 18.06 -6.88
C ASP A 151 -1.98 17.56 -6.61
N CYS A 152 -1.41 16.71 -7.48
CA CYS A 152 -0.07 16.13 -7.30
C CYS A 152 1.00 17.20 -7.04
N ASN A 153 0.95 18.34 -7.75
CA ASN A 153 1.89 19.44 -7.56
C ASN A 153 1.86 20.00 -6.13
N ALA A 154 0.68 20.31 -5.61
CA ALA A 154 0.52 20.83 -4.25
C ALA A 154 0.94 19.79 -3.20
N LEU A 155 0.63 18.51 -3.45
CA LEU A 155 1.08 17.41 -2.61
C LEU A 155 2.61 17.32 -2.59
N CYS A 156 3.26 17.32 -3.75
CA CYS A 156 4.73 17.28 -3.87
C CYS A 156 5.39 18.46 -3.14
N ASP A 157 4.83 19.66 -3.22
CA ASP A 157 5.31 20.82 -2.47
C ASP A 157 5.22 20.61 -0.95
N SER A 158 4.09 20.10 -0.45
CA SER A 158 3.93 19.73 0.97
C SER A 158 4.95 18.67 1.41
N LEU A 159 5.13 17.61 0.61
CA LEU A 159 6.09 16.53 0.88
C LEU A 159 7.53 17.04 0.89
N LYS A 160 7.89 17.92 -0.06
CA LYS A 160 9.22 18.53 -0.18
C LYS A 160 9.55 19.44 1.01
N SER A 161 8.56 20.20 1.49
CA SER A 161 8.68 20.98 2.73
C SER A 161 8.98 20.06 3.93
N LEU A 162 8.25 18.96 4.08
CA LEU A 162 8.44 17.99 5.17
C LEU A 162 9.77 17.21 5.07
N ALA A 163 10.23 16.93 3.84
CA ALA A 163 11.51 16.27 3.53
C ALA A 163 12.75 17.12 3.85
N THR A 164 12.58 18.45 3.91
CA THR A 164 13.62 19.44 4.21
C THR A 164 13.44 20.14 5.55
N ASP A 165 12.42 19.76 6.32
CA ASP A 165 12.03 20.39 7.57
C ASP A 165 13.18 20.62 8.58
N GLY A 166 13.40 21.90 8.89
CA GLY A 166 14.42 22.40 9.78
C GLY A 166 13.92 22.86 11.15
N ASN A 167 12.63 22.74 11.46
CA ASN A 167 12.05 23.37 12.64
C ASN A 167 12.67 22.88 13.96
N LYS A 168 13.45 23.75 14.62
CA LYS A 168 14.25 23.42 15.80
C LYS A 168 13.41 23.11 17.05
N HIS A 169 12.12 23.46 17.07
CA HIS A 169 11.21 23.15 18.17
C HIS A 169 10.81 21.67 18.25
N ARG A 170 11.08 20.87 17.20
CA ARG A 170 10.84 19.42 17.20
C ARG A 170 12.01 18.63 17.83
N ALA A 171 11.80 17.38 18.21
CA ALA A 171 12.92 16.53 18.64
C ALA A 171 13.86 16.22 17.47
N LYS A 172 15.17 16.10 17.75
CA LYS A 172 16.18 15.83 16.71
C LYS A 172 15.96 14.48 16.02
N ASN A 173 15.55 13.45 16.77
CA ASN A 173 15.28 12.12 16.23
C ASN A 173 14.07 12.16 15.29
N ASP A 174 12.97 12.78 15.73
CA ASP A 174 11.73 12.88 14.97
C ASP A 174 11.92 13.63 13.64
N ARG A 175 12.63 14.77 13.67
CA ARG A 175 13.02 15.47 12.43
C ARG A 175 13.81 14.59 11.47
N ARG A 176 14.74 13.78 12.00
CA ARG A 176 15.56 12.89 11.17
C ARG A 176 14.71 11.79 10.54
N LYS A 177 13.85 11.16 11.33
CA LYS A 177 12.93 10.11 10.87
C LYS A 177 11.96 10.64 9.82
N GLN A 178 11.30 11.76 10.11
CA GLN A 178 10.41 12.46 9.19
C GLN A 178 11.10 12.75 7.86
N ARG A 179 12.25 13.43 7.87
CA ARG A 179 12.94 13.78 6.63
C ARG A 179 13.38 12.56 5.82
N SER A 180 13.76 11.46 6.48
CA SER A 180 14.08 10.22 5.77
C SER A 180 12.87 9.70 5.02
N ILE A 181 11.75 9.52 5.73
CA ILE A 181 10.53 8.95 5.18
C ILE A 181 9.95 9.84 4.09
N PHE A 182 9.85 11.15 4.31
CA PHE A 182 9.29 12.06 3.31
C PHE A 182 10.18 12.21 2.07
N ARG A 183 11.49 11.96 2.15
CA ARG A 183 12.34 11.87 0.95
C ARG A 183 12.04 10.61 0.15
N GLU A 184 11.84 9.48 0.82
CA GLU A 184 11.46 8.23 0.16
C GLU A 184 10.07 8.35 -0.48
N VAL A 185 9.08 8.88 0.25
CA VAL A 185 7.72 9.12 -0.27
C VAL A 185 7.75 10.04 -1.49
N LEU A 186 8.42 11.19 -1.39
CA LEU A 186 8.52 12.14 -2.50
C LEU A 186 9.20 11.52 -3.72
N HIS A 187 10.33 10.82 -3.51
CA HIS A 187 11.06 10.18 -4.60
C HIS A 187 10.21 9.12 -5.30
N TYR A 188 9.46 8.31 -4.55
CA TYR A 188 8.56 7.29 -5.09
C TYR A 188 7.41 7.90 -5.90
N ILE A 189 6.79 8.96 -5.40
CA ILE A 189 5.71 9.65 -6.11
C ILE A 189 6.24 10.27 -7.41
N GLU A 190 7.41 10.90 -7.41
CA GLU A 190 7.98 11.55 -8.59
C GLU A 190 8.59 10.59 -9.63
N ASN A 191 9.13 9.45 -9.20
CA ASN A 191 9.98 8.60 -10.07
C ASN A 191 9.54 7.14 -10.16
N GLU A 192 8.49 6.73 -9.45
CA GLU A 192 8.01 5.34 -9.38
C GLU A 192 9.06 4.33 -8.90
N ASP A 193 10.07 4.82 -8.15
CA ASP A 193 11.18 3.99 -7.68
C ASP A 193 11.09 3.75 -6.18
N PHE A 194 11.10 2.47 -5.79
CA PHE A 194 11.15 2.04 -4.40
C PHE A 194 12.53 1.45 -4.09
N THR A 195 13.17 1.96 -3.03
CA THR A 195 14.46 1.42 -2.60
C THR A 195 14.26 0.09 -1.86
N GLU A 196 14.61 -1.03 -2.52
CA GLU A 196 14.50 -2.37 -1.94
C GLU A 196 15.26 -2.49 -0.59
N GLU A 197 14.55 -2.95 0.44
CA GLU A 197 15.10 -3.25 1.77
C GLU A 197 15.19 -4.77 1.99
N LYS A 198 16.31 -5.23 2.55
CA LYS A 198 16.57 -6.65 2.82
C LYS A 198 16.50 -6.94 4.31
N ILE A 199 15.60 -7.83 4.71
CA ILE A 199 15.45 -8.23 6.11
C ILE A 199 15.87 -9.68 6.24
N GLN A 200 17.05 -9.89 6.84
CA GLN A 200 17.61 -11.21 7.06
C GLN A 200 17.10 -11.82 8.38
N PHE A 201 16.69 -13.09 8.33
CA PHE A 201 16.26 -13.88 9.49
C PHE A 201 16.79 -15.32 9.38
N GLY A 202 17.71 -15.69 10.26
CA GLY A 202 18.47 -16.93 10.13
C GLY A 202 19.28 -16.96 8.83
N ILE A 203 18.99 -17.94 7.96
CA ILE A 203 19.65 -18.09 6.65
C ILE A 203 18.82 -17.51 5.50
N GLU A 204 17.58 -17.12 5.77
CA GLU A 204 16.63 -16.61 4.78
C GLU A 204 16.59 -15.07 4.81
N VAL A 205 16.07 -14.48 3.74
CA VAL A 205 15.92 -13.04 3.57
C VAL A 205 14.55 -12.77 2.95
N ILE A 206 13.81 -11.79 3.47
CA ILE A 206 12.68 -11.18 2.75
C ILE A 206 13.17 -9.90 2.09
N TYR A 207 12.62 -9.65 0.91
CA TYR A 207 12.81 -8.42 0.16
C TYR A 207 11.55 -7.58 0.29
N ILE A 208 11.70 -6.41 0.88
CA ILE A 208 10.69 -5.37 0.90
C ILE A 208 10.94 -4.53 -0.36
N ASP A 209 10.10 -4.74 -1.36
CA ASP A 209 10.20 -4.18 -2.72
C ASP A 209 9.09 -3.17 -3.04
N GLY A 210 8.23 -2.86 -2.06
CA GLY A 210 7.16 -1.89 -2.20
C GLY A 210 6.57 -1.45 -0.85
N TRP A 211 5.77 -0.40 -0.89
CA TRP A 211 5.04 0.17 0.24
C TRP A 211 4.04 -0.79 0.84
N MET A 212 3.35 -1.61 0.03
CA MET A 212 2.42 -2.62 0.54
C MET A 212 3.16 -3.65 1.40
N ARG A 213 4.23 -4.24 0.88
CA ARG A 213 5.04 -5.21 1.64
C ARG A 213 5.65 -4.57 2.89
N ARG A 214 6.13 -3.32 2.79
CA ARG A 214 6.67 -2.58 3.94
C ARG A 214 5.62 -2.40 5.02
N LYS A 215 4.41 -1.97 4.66
CA LYS A 215 3.30 -1.75 5.60
C LYS A 215 2.85 -3.03 6.30
N ILE A 216 2.74 -4.13 5.55
CA ILE A 216 2.42 -5.43 6.13
C ILE A 216 3.52 -5.85 7.13
N TYR A 217 4.79 -5.72 6.76
CA TYR A 217 5.91 -6.04 7.63
C TYR A 217 5.93 -5.19 8.90
N ASP A 218 5.79 -3.87 8.77
CA ASP A 218 5.80 -2.95 9.90
C ASP A 218 4.64 -3.22 10.87
N ALA A 219 3.44 -3.53 10.37
CA ALA A 219 2.30 -3.90 11.21
C ALA A 219 2.57 -5.17 12.03
N PHE A 220 3.14 -6.22 11.42
CA PHE A 220 3.53 -7.41 12.17
C PHE A 220 4.68 -7.14 13.13
N LYS A 221 5.66 -6.33 12.73
CA LYS A 221 6.81 -5.98 13.57
C LYS A 221 6.42 -5.14 14.78
N GLU A 222 5.43 -4.26 14.66
CA GLU A 222 4.91 -3.47 15.78
C GLU A 222 4.26 -4.37 16.84
N VAL A 223 3.51 -5.39 16.42
CA VAL A 223 2.82 -6.31 17.34
C VAL A 223 3.75 -7.39 17.89
N LEU A 224 4.60 -7.98 17.04
CA LEU A 224 5.47 -9.09 17.41
C LEU A 224 6.81 -8.63 18.01
N GLU A 225 7.16 -7.37 17.82
CA GLU A 225 8.39 -6.74 18.28
C GLU A 225 9.64 -7.60 17.98
N SER A 226 10.36 -7.99 19.03
CA SER A 226 11.55 -8.85 18.95
C SER A 226 11.28 -10.25 18.38
N GLY A 227 10.03 -10.71 18.43
CA GLY A 227 9.57 -12.01 17.95
C GLY A 227 9.38 -12.10 16.44
N VAL A 228 9.34 -10.97 15.71
CA VAL A 228 9.02 -10.96 14.26
C VAL A 228 9.91 -11.92 13.45
N ARG A 229 11.20 -12.00 13.79
CA ARG A 229 12.16 -12.90 13.10
C ARG A 229 11.84 -14.37 13.32
N HIS A 230 11.40 -14.73 14.53
CA HIS A 230 11.02 -16.10 14.85
C HIS A 230 9.75 -16.49 14.08
N HIS A 231 8.75 -15.60 14.04
CA HIS A 231 7.54 -15.88 13.28
C HIS A 231 7.78 -15.95 11.77
N LEU A 232 8.67 -15.13 11.19
CA LEU A 232 9.05 -15.29 9.78
C LEU A 232 9.68 -16.66 9.48
N GLN A 233 10.39 -17.27 10.43
CA GLN A 233 10.98 -18.60 10.25
C GLN A 233 9.94 -19.73 10.32
N PHE A 234 9.02 -19.65 11.27
CA PHE A 234 8.25 -20.83 11.67
C PHE A 234 6.72 -20.68 11.55
N ASN A 235 6.18 -19.46 11.48
CA ASN A 235 4.74 -19.25 11.42
C ASN A 235 4.24 -19.44 9.97
N PRO A 236 3.43 -20.48 9.68
CA PRO A 236 2.93 -20.73 8.33
C PRO A 236 2.21 -19.53 7.71
N LEU A 237 1.41 -18.80 8.51
CA LEU A 237 0.68 -17.63 8.02
C LEU A 237 1.62 -16.52 7.53
N LEU A 238 2.64 -16.17 8.33
CA LEU A 238 3.58 -15.12 7.91
C LEU A 238 4.42 -15.57 6.71
N ARG A 239 4.74 -16.87 6.64
CA ARG A 239 5.46 -17.41 5.50
C ARG A 239 4.62 -17.39 4.22
N ASP A 240 3.34 -17.66 4.30
CA ASP A 240 2.42 -17.55 3.16
C ASP A 240 2.26 -16.09 2.73
N ILE A 241 2.07 -15.16 3.68
CA ILE A 241 1.94 -13.72 3.41
C ILE A 241 3.17 -13.17 2.66
N PHE A 242 4.38 -13.59 3.06
CA PHE A 242 5.63 -13.12 2.44
C PHE A 242 6.17 -14.06 1.35
N GLY A 243 5.44 -15.11 0.95
CA GLY A 243 5.87 -16.03 -0.11
C GLY A 243 7.15 -16.81 0.19
N LEU A 244 7.42 -17.11 1.47
CA LEU A 244 8.63 -17.80 1.94
C LEU A 244 8.57 -19.33 1.78
N GLY A 245 7.41 -19.89 1.44
CA GLY A 245 7.19 -21.34 1.41
C GLY A 245 7.18 -21.97 2.81
N PRO A 246 7.23 -23.32 2.93
CA PRO A 246 7.22 -23.99 4.24
C PRO A 246 8.42 -23.63 5.13
N PRO A 247 8.27 -23.66 6.47
CA PRO A 247 9.39 -23.47 7.40
C PRO A 247 10.57 -24.38 7.07
N LEU A 248 11.77 -23.82 7.04
CA LEU A 248 12.98 -24.60 6.82
C LEU A 248 13.31 -25.42 8.07
N ILE A 249 13.27 -26.75 7.94
CA ILE A 249 13.82 -27.66 8.95
C ILE A 249 15.33 -27.69 8.75
N LEU A 250 16.04 -26.85 9.50
CA LEU A 250 17.50 -26.81 9.46
C LEU A 250 18.07 -27.99 10.24
N ASP A 251 18.37 -29.08 9.54
CA ASP A 251 19.12 -30.19 10.12
C ASP A 251 20.59 -29.79 10.37
N ALA A 252 21.29 -30.55 11.22
CA ALA A 252 22.67 -30.28 11.59
C ALA A 252 23.63 -30.17 10.39
N SER A 253 23.26 -30.71 9.23
CA SER A 253 24.00 -30.61 7.96
C SER A 253 24.05 -29.20 7.37
N VAL A 254 23.05 -28.33 7.58
CA VAL A 254 23.04 -26.97 7.02
C VAL A 254 24.08 -26.07 7.71
N LYS A 255 24.40 -26.34 8.99
CA LYS A 255 25.52 -25.69 9.69
C LYS A 255 26.88 -25.99 9.02
N ALA A 256 27.00 -27.11 8.29
CA ALA A 256 28.21 -27.48 7.55
C ALA A 256 28.36 -26.76 6.19
N SER A 257 27.31 -26.12 5.66
CA SER A 257 27.36 -25.32 4.43
C SER A 257 27.87 -23.89 4.62
N ARG A 258 28.32 -23.54 5.83
CA ARG A 258 28.85 -22.20 6.12
C ARG A 258 30.12 -21.96 5.30
N ILE A 259 30.05 -20.99 4.39
CA ILE A 259 31.20 -20.38 3.70
C ILE A 259 32.36 -20.24 4.67
N SER A 260 33.51 -20.81 4.30
CA SER A 260 34.70 -20.80 5.13
C SER A 260 35.14 -19.37 5.43
N ARG A 261 35.86 -19.17 6.54
CA ARG A 261 36.39 -17.84 6.89
C ARG A 261 37.20 -17.23 5.74
N THR A 262 37.96 -18.07 5.05
CA THR A 262 38.81 -17.72 3.91
C THR A 262 38.00 -17.27 2.71
N GLU A 263 36.98 -18.03 2.31
CA GLU A 263 36.10 -17.66 1.21
C GLU A 263 35.33 -16.36 1.49
N ARG A 264 34.81 -16.18 2.72
CA ARG A 264 34.14 -14.94 3.12
C ARG A 264 35.09 -13.74 3.02
N HIS A 265 36.33 -13.91 3.47
CA HIS A 265 37.36 -12.87 3.36
C HIS A 265 37.70 -12.55 1.90
N LEU A 266 37.89 -13.57 1.05
CA LEU A 266 38.18 -13.39 -0.37
C LEU A 266 37.04 -12.67 -1.10
N PHE A 267 35.80 -13.09 -0.87
CA PHE A 267 34.61 -12.46 -1.44
C PHE A 267 34.49 -10.99 -1.02
N ASN A 268 34.62 -10.71 0.29
CA ASN A 268 34.56 -9.34 0.80
C ASN A 268 35.71 -8.47 0.28
N SER A 269 36.92 -9.03 0.16
CA SER A 269 38.10 -8.35 -0.40
C SER A 269 37.91 -8.01 -1.87
N ALA A 270 37.38 -8.95 -2.67
CA ALA A 270 37.06 -8.72 -4.07
C ALA A 270 35.99 -7.63 -4.23
N ALA A 271 34.90 -7.69 -3.45
CA ALA A 271 33.84 -6.67 -3.44
C ALA A 271 34.37 -5.29 -3.02
N PHE A 272 35.24 -5.23 -2.01
CA PHE A 272 35.88 -3.98 -1.58
C PHE A 272 36.80 -3.38 -2.65
N LYS A 273 37.62 -4.22 -3.31
CA LYS A 273 38.50 -3.80 -4.40
C LYS A 273 37.69 -3.26 -5.59
N ALA A 274 36.62 -3.95 -5.98
CA ALA A 274 35.72 -3.50 -7.04
C ALA A 274 35.07 -2.15 -6.71
N ARG A 275 34.52 -2.01 -5.49
CA ARG A 275 33.90 -0.76 -5.02
C ARG A 275 34.89 0.40 -4.98
N THR A 276 36.13 0.15 -4.54
CA THR A 276 37.19 1.17 -4.51
C THR A 276 37.57 1.63 -5.91
N LYS A 277 37.75 0.70 -6.86
CA LYS A 277 38.01 1.04 -8.27
C LYS A 277 36.90 1.90 -8.88
N LEU A 278 35.63 1.55 -8.64
CA LEU A 278 34.49 2.32 -9.13
C LEU A 278 34.44 3.72 -8.52
N ARG A 279 34.61 3.85 -7.20
CA ARG A 279 34.57 5.15 -6.50
C ARG A 279 35.74 6.05 -6.85
N ASN A 280 36.93 5.51 -7.13
CA ASN A 280 38.09 6.30 -7.54
C ASN A 280 37.82 7.08 -8.83
N LYS A 281 36.99 6.57 -9.76
CA LYS A 281 36.61 7.28 -10.99
C LYS A 281 35.84 8.60 -10.74
N VAL A 282 35.19 8.73 -9.59
CA VAL A 282 34.32 9.88 -9.25
C VAL A 282 34.81 10.67 -8.02
N ARG A 283 35.93 10.26 -7.41
CA ARG A 283 36.47 10.89 -6.19
C ARG A 283 37.01 12.29 -6.45
N ASP A 284 37.61 12.50 -7.61
CA ASP A 284 38.27 13.77 -7.96
C ASP A 284 37.26 14.84 -8.45
N LYS A 285 35.94 14.56 -8.39
CA LYS A 285 34.88 15.50 -8.81
C LYS A 285 34.91 16.85 -8.06
N ARG A 286 35.54 16.90 -6.89
CA ARG A 286 35.72 18.12 -6.08
C ARG A 286 37.19 18.39 -5.75
N ALA A 287 38.12 17.81 -6.51
CA ALA A 287 39.53 18.14 -6.34
C ALA A 287 39.75 19.55 -6.88
N ASP A 288 40.37 20.42 -6.08
CA ASP A 288 40.90 21.69 -6.55
C ASP A 288 42.13 21.38 -7.41
N VAL A 289 41.88 21.04 -8.68
CA VAL A 289 42.94 20.85 -9.67
C VAL A 289 43.34 22.24 -10.17
N MET A 290 44.51 22.70 -9.71
CA MET A 290 45.20 23.89 -10.23
C MET A 290 45.82 23.61 -11.60
#